data_AF-A0A2X2E744-F1
#
_entry.id   AF-A0A2X2E744-F1
#
_cell.length_a   1.000
_cell.length_b   1.000
_cell.length_c   1.000
_cell.angle_alpha   90.00
_cell.angle_beta   90.00
_cell.angle_gamma   90.00
#
_symmetry.space_group_name_H-M   'P 1'
#
loop_
_entity.id
_entity.type
_entity.pdbx_description
1 polymer ?
#
loop_
_entity_poly.entity_id
_entity_poly.type
_entity_poly.pdbx_seq_one_letter_code
_entity_poly.pdbx_strand_id
1 'polypeptide(L)'
;MDILGGFMLAERVMFALSDKAGKQTAHEIVYEASMSGQEEGITFVEAINRDTRIRDHISQEELNALLDPTTYVGNAPEQVDRVVAQTKASGWLND
;
A
#
# COMPACT_ATOMS: atom_id res chain seq x y z
N MET A 1 -8.88 -4.76 -5.14
CA MET A 1 -7.53 -5.05 -5.67
C MET A 1 -6.91 -6.14 -4.80
N ASP A 2 -7.45 -7.37 -4.83
CA ASP A 2 -7.00 -8.46 -3.94
C ASP A 2 -6.43 -9.68 -4.70
N ILE A 3 -6.16 -9.52 -5.99
CA ILE A 3 -5.72 -10.62 -6.87
C ILE A 3 -4.36 -11.20 -6.43
N LEU A 4 -3.58 -10.46 -5.64
CA LEU A 4 -2.30 -10.88 -5.05
C LEU A 4 -2.29 -10.81 -3.51
N GLY A 5 -3.43 -10.95 -2.82
CA GLY A 5 -3.44 -11.07 -1.34
C GLY A 5 -2.81 -9.91 -0.56
N GLY A 6 -2.84 -8.69 -1.10
CA GLY A 6 -2.26 -7.49 -0.47
C GLY A 6 -0.76 -7.27 -0.71
N PHE A 7 -0.04 -8.20 -1.37
CA PHE A 7 1.41 -8.09 -1.58
C PHE A 7 1.83 -6.90 -2.46
N MET A 8 0.95 -6.36 -3.30
CA MET A 8 1.25 -5.14 -4.06
C MET A 8 1.46 -3.91 -3.16
N LEU A 9 0.95 -3.94 -1.94
CA LEU A 9 1.11 -2.85 -0.96
C LEU A 9 2.30 -3.08 -0.02
N ALA A 10 3.04 -4.18 -0.18
CA ALA A 10 4.20 -4.51 0.65
C ALA A 10 5.32 -3.46 0.54
N GLU A 11 5.51 -2.88 -0.64
CA GLU A 11 6.48 -1.79 -0.85
C GLU A 11 6.13 -0.55 -0.02
N ARG A 12 4.84 -0.22 0.10
CA ARG A 12 4.37 0.92 0.89
C ARG A 12 4.60 0.71 2.39
N VAL A 13 4.39 -0.51 2.87
CA VAL A 13 4.72 -0.90 4.25
C VAL A 13 6.23 -0.89 4.49
N MET A 14 7.03 -1.37 3.53
CA MET A 14 8.49 -1.31 3.59
C MET A 14 9.00 0.13 3.69
N PHE A 15 8.46 1.06 2.92
CA PHE A 15 8.81 2.47 3.03
C PHE A 15 8.48 3.04 4.41
N ALA A 16 7.26 2.83 4.91
CA ALA A 16 6.87 3.29 6.25
C ALA A 16 7.75 2.71 7.36
N LEU A 17 8.13 1.43 7.23
CA LEU A 17 9.03 0.77 8.17
C LEU A 17 10.47 1.27 8.03
N SER A 18 10.91 1.64 6.83
CA SER A 18 12.28 2.07 6.55
C SER A 18 12.66 3.38 7.25
N ASP A 19 11.69 4.27 7.48
CA ASP A 19 11.87 5.50 8.24
C ASP A 19 12.08 5.24 9.75
N LYS A 20 11.63 4.08 10.24
CA LYS A 20 11.65 3.71 11.67
C LYS A 20 12.78 2.72 12.02
N ALA A 21 12.97 1.68 11.21
CA ALA A 21 13.91 0.58 11.45
C ALA A 21 15.15 0.61 10.53
N GLY A 22 15.18 1.52 9.56
CA GLY A 22 16.21 1.61 8.53
C GLY A 22 15.87 0.80 7.27
N LYS A 23 16.33 1.28 6.11
CA LYS A 23 15.99 0.72 4.78
C LYS A 23 16.32 -0.76 4.61
N GLN A 24 17.51 -1.18 5.01
CA GLN A 24 17.93 -2.57 4.85
C GLN A 24 17.10 -3.49 5.75
N THR A 25 16.99 -3.15 7.03
CA THR A 25 16.19 -3.88 8.02
C THR A 25 14.74 -4.00 7.59
N ALA A 26 14.13 -2.91 7.11
CA ALA A 26 12.75 -2.90 6.64
C ALA A 26 12.54 -3.81 5.43
N HIS A 27 13.48 -3.81 4.49
CA HIS A 27 13.43 -4.68 3.33
C HIS A 27 13.50 -6.16 3.73
N GLU A 28 14.46 -6.54 4.57
CA GLU A 28 14.64 -7.91 5.03
C GLU A 28 13.40 -8.43 5.76
N ILE A 29 12.89 -7.67 6.74
CA ILE A 29 11.75 -8.10 7.56
C ILE A 29 10.47 -8.23 6.72
N VAL A 30 10.18 -7.24 5.85
CA VAL A 30 8.98 -7.29 5.00
C VAL A 30 9.08 -8.40 3.96
N TYR A 31 10.27 -8.65 3.43
CA TYR A 31 10.51 -9.76 2.50
C TYR A 31 10.26 -11.12 3.19
N GLU A 32 10.84 -11.33 4.37
CA GLU A 32 10.65 -12.56 5.15
C GLU A 32 9.19 -12.79 5.52
N ALA A 33 8.50 -11.76 6.02
CA ALA A 33 7.07 -11.84 6.30
C ALA A 33 6.27 -12.16 5.03
N SER A 34 6.67 -11.59 3.89
CA SER A 34 5.97 -11.86 2.64
C SER A 34 6.14 -13.30 2.15
N MET A 35 7.36 -13.82 2.23
CA MET A 35 7.68 -15.20 1.90
C MET A 35 6.93 -16.18 2.79
N SER A 36 6.97 -16.00 4.12
CA SER A 36 6.22 -16.82 5.08
C SER A 36 4.71 -16.75 4.81
N GLY A 37 4.18 -15.57 4.51
CA GLY A 37 2.77 -15.41 4.15
C GLY A 37 2.35 -16.23 2.94
N GLN A 38 3.18 -16.23 1.89
CA GLN A 38 2.95 -17.03 0.68
C GLN A 38 3.09 -18.53 0.93
N GLU A 39 4.09 -18.96 1.69
CA GLU A 39 4.33 -20.37 2.03
C GLU A 39 3.21 -20.95 2.90
N GLU A 40 2.68 -20.16 3.83
CA GLU A 40 1.59 -20.54 4.73
C GLU A 40 0.20 -20.38 4.10
N GLY A 41 0.10 -19.76 2.92
CA GLY A 41 -1.17 -19.48 2.24
C GLY A 41 -2.05 -18.47 2.98
N ILE A 42 -1.44 -17.56 3.73
CA ILE A 42 -2.12 -16.48 4.45
C ILE A 42 -1.98 -15.14 3.71
N THR A 43 -2.81 -14.18 4.08
CA THR A 43 -2.77 -12.83 3.48
C THR A 43 -1.54 -12.06 3.96
N PHE A 44 -1.13 -11.03 3.19
CA PHE A 44 -0.05 -10.14 3.60
C PHE A 44 -0.34 -9.47 4.96
N VAL A 45 -1.59 -9.07 5.21
CA VAL A 45 -2.01 -8.47 6.50
C VAL A 45 -1.75 -9.43 7.66
N GLU A 46 -2.12 -10.70 7.51
CA GLU A 46 -1.93 -11.72 8.54
C GLU A 46 -0.45 -11.98 8.79
N ALA A 47 0.36 -12.04 7.73
CA ALA A 47 1.80 -12.21 7.87
C ALA A 47 2.46 -11.04 8.62
N ILE A 48 2.11 -9.79 8.28
CA ILE A 48 2.59 -8.60 8.99
C ILE A 48 2.13 -8.59 10.45
N ASN A 49 0.89 -9.01 10.73
CA ASN A 49 0.36 -9.04 12.09
C ASN A 49 1.00 -10.11 12.98
N ARG A 50 1.57 -11.17 12.39
CA ARG A 50 2.32 -12.20 13.11
C ARG A 50 3.78 -11.79 13.38
N ASP A 51 4.34 -10.88 12.58
CA ASP A 51 5.73 -10.44 12.74
C ASP A 51 5.83 -9.28 13.74
N THR A 52 6.28 -9.60 14.95
CA THR A 52 6.46 -8.60 16.02
C THR A 52 7.47 -7.52 15.63
N ARG A 53 8.47 -7.83 14.80
CA ARG A 53 9.48 -6.84 14.35
C ARG A 53 8.85 -5.71 13.55
N ILE A 54 7.73 -5.97 12.88
CA ILE A 54 6.95 -4.96 12.15
C ILE A 54 5.94 -4.30 13.09
N ARG A 55 5.23 -5.09 13.90
CA ARG A 55 4.19 -4.61 14.83
C ARG A 55 4.72 -3.72 15.96
N ASP A 56 5.98 -3.86 16.32
CA ASP A 56 6.66 -2.97 17.26
C ASP A 56 6.85 -1.55 16.71
N HIS A 57 6.83 -1.39 15.37
CA HIS A 57 7.04 -0.11 14.70
C HIS A 57 5.76 0.46 14.08
N ILE A 58 4.78 -0.37 13.71
CA ILE A 58 3.58 0.03 12.98
C ILE A 58 2.34 -0.44 13.75
N SER A 59 1.47 0.51 14.15
CA SER A 59 0.22 0.20 14.85
C SER A 59 -0.80 -0.50 13.93
N GLN A 60 -1.91 -1.00 14.48
CA GLN A 60 -2.95 -1.60 13.62
C GLN A 60 -3.65 -0.52 12.79
N GLU A 61 -3.88 0.66 13.35
CA GLU A 61 -4.47 1.78 12.59
C GLU A 61 -3.55 2.23 11.46
N GLU A 62 -2.24 2.35 11.71
CA GLU A 62 -1.26 2.75 10.70
C GLU A 62 -1.17 1.69 9.58
N LEU A 63 -1.14 0.41 9.94
CA LEU A 63 -1.15 -0.68 8.97
C LEU A 63 -2.41 -0.66 8.09
N ASN A 64 -3.58 -0.46 8.69
CA ASN A 64 -4.84 -0.36 7.95
C ASN A 64 -4.82 0.82 6.97
N ALA A 65 -4.27 1.97 7.39
CA ALA A 65 -4.14 3.14 6.51
C ALA A 65 -3.16 2.90 5.35
N LEU A 66 -2.04 2.24 5.60
CA LEU A 66 -1.06 1.88 4.57
C LEU A 66 -1.64 0.89 3.55
N LEU A 67 -2.50 0.00 4.00
CA LEU A 67 -3.14 -1.03 3.18
C LEU A 67 -4.48 -0.61 2.58
N ASP A 68 -4.95 0.61 2.83
CA ASP A 68 -6.15 1.14 2.18
C ASP A 68 -5.83 1.53 0.71
N PRO A 69 -6.37 0.80 -0.28
CA PRO A 69 -6.09 1.07 -1.69
C PRO A 69 -6.66 2.42 -2.16
N THR A 70 -7.66 2.98 -1.47
CA THR A 70 -8.25 4.28 -1.82
C THR A 70 -7.33 5.44 -1.48
N THR A 71 -6.39 5.23 -0.55
CA THR A 71 -5.37 6.23 -0.17
C THR A 71 -4.12 6.18 -1.05
N TYR A 72 -4.08 5.31 -2.07
CA TYR A 72 -2.95 5.12 -2.98
C TYR A 72 -3.30 5.31 -4.45
N VAL A 73 -4.21 6.23 -4.75
CA VAL A 73 -4.54 6.59 -6.14
C VAL A 73 -3.58 7.62 -6.74
N GLY A 74 -2.60 8.12 -5.97
CA GLY A 74 -1.66 9.16 -6.40
C GLY A 74 -2.40 10.39 -6.94
N ASN A 75 -1.92 10.95 -8.05
CA ASN A 75 -2.54 12.10 -8.71
C ASN A 75 -3.67 11.69 -9.68
N ALA A 76 -4.17 10.45 -9.63
CA ALA A 76 -5.23 10.01 -10.53
C ALA A 76 -6.48 10.90 -10.47
N PRO A 77 -6.97 11.36 -9.30
CA PRO A 77 -8.10 12.28 -9.24
C PRO A 77 -7.81 13.62 -9.96
N GLU A 78 -6.65 14.21 -9.69
CA GLU A 78 -6.24 15.48 -10.31
C GLU A 78 -6.07 15.37 -11.83
N GLN A 79 -5.61 14.21 -12.32
CA GLN A 79 -5.48 13.94 -13.75
C GLN A 79 -6.85 13.80 -14.42
N VAL A 80 -7.80 13.14 -13.75
CA VAL A 80 -9.20 13.05 -14.21
C VAL A 80 -9.82 14.44 -14.25
N ASP A 81 -9.68 15.23 -13.18
CA ASP A 81 -10.21 16.58 -13.10
C ASP A 81 -9.67 17.47 -14.22
N ARG A 82 -8.37 17.37 -14.52
CA ARG A 82 -7.75 18.13 -15.62
C ARG A 82 -8.33 17.76 -16.98
N VAL A 83 -8.55 16.48 -17.25
CA VAL A 83 -9.13 16.02 -18.53
C VAL A 83 -10.61 16.39 -18.63
N VAL A 84 -11.37 16.25 -17.54
CA VAL A 84 -12.78 16.67 -17.49
C VAL A 84 -12.89 18.18 -17.74
N ALA A 85 -12.05 18.99 -17.08
CA ALA A 85 -12.01 20.43 -17.30
C ALA A 85 -11.67 20.80 -18.75
N GLN A 86 -10.69 20.13 -19.36
CA GLN A 86 -10.33 20.34 -20.77
C GLN A 86 -11.46 19.97 -21.72
N THR A 87 -12.19 18.89 -21.43
CA THR A 87 -13.27 18.38 -22.29
C THR A 87 -14.55 19.21 -22.17
N LYS A 88 -14.83 19.75 -20.98
CA LYS A 88 -15.86 20.78 -20.79
C LYS A 88 -15.50 22.06 -21.53
N ALA A 89 -14.23 22.51 -21.43
CA ALA A 89 -13.76 23.70 -22.12
C ALA A 89 -13.76 23.58 -23.66
N SER A 90 -13.58 22.37 -24.20
CA SER A 90 -13.67 22.12 -25.64
C SER A 90 -15.10 21.97 -26.16
N GLY A 91 -16.11 21.94 -25.28
CA GLY A 91 -17.52 21.77 -25.63
C GLY A 91 -17.91 20.33 -25.98
N TRP A 92 -17.02 19.36 -25.74
CA TRP A 92 -17.26 17.93 -25.99
C TRP A 92 -18.03 17.26 -24.84
N LEU A 93 -18.02 17.86 -23.65
CA LEU A 93 -18.82 17.46 -22.50
C LEU A 93 -19.73 18.64 -22.11
N ASN A 94 -21.03 18.49 -22.31
CA ASN A 94 -22.06 19.36 -21.73
C ASN A 94 -22.79 18.59 -20.62
N ASP A 95 -23.22 19.30 -19.57
CA ASP A 95 -23.91 18.71 -18.41
C ASP A 95 -25.25 18.02 -18.78
#